data_AF-A0A2N0W3W0-F1
#
_entry.id   AF-A0A2N0W3W0-F1
#
_cell.length_a   1.000
_cell.length_b   1.000
_cell.length_c   1.000
_cell.angle_alpha   90.00
_cell.angle_beta   90.00
_cell.angle_gamma   90.00
#
_symmetry.space_group_name_H-M   'P 1'
#
loop_
_entity.id
_entity.type
_entity.pdbx_description
1 polymer ?
#
loop_
_entity_poly.entity_id
_entity_poly.type
_entity_poly.pdbx_seq_one_letter_code
_entity_poly.pdbx_strand_id
1 'polypeptide(L)'
;MSSKNSNYDVVYRGETRSHIRPGTYVFFQRLKEHGGGYWLGQAYDNWFGFVVERPVSLREGMTLLVMIGDQQKDADNMDAFVLKGE
;
A
#
# COMPACT_ATOMS: atom_id res chain seq x y z
N MET A 1 3.86 0.92 -17.46
CA MET A 1 2.42 0.80 -17.77
C MET A 1 1.68 0.43 -16.48
N SER A 2 1.34 1.44 -15.67
CA SER A 2 0.42 1.24 -14.55
C SER A 2 -0.96 1.05 -15.16
N SER A 3 -1.48 -0.19 -15.13
CA SER A 3 -2.86 -0.46 -15.47
C SER A 3 -3.74 0.36 -14.52
N LYS A 4 -4.60 1.19 -15.11
CA LYS A 4 -5.68 1.92 -14.43
C LYS A 4 -6.30 1.02 -13.35
N ASN A 5 -6.20 1.42 -12.09
CA ASN A 5 -6.75 0.81 -10.87
C ASN A 5 -5.82 -0.12 -10.05
N SER A 6 -4.50 0.00 -10.13
CA SER A 6 -3.66 -0.48 -9.03
C SER A 6 -3.85 0.43 -7.82
N ASN A 7 -4.35 -0.11 -6.70
CA ASN A 7 -4.50 0.60 -5.42
C ASN A 7 -3.16 0.95 -4.74
N TYR A 8 -2.07 0.98 -5.51
CA TYR A 8 -0.73 1.27 -5.05
C TYR A 8 0.09 2.00 -6.10
N ASP A 9 1.07 2.77 -5.64
CA ASP A 9 2.12 3.39 -6.47
C ASP A 9 3.47 2.68 -6.25
N VAL A 10 4.34 2.74 -7.25
CA VAL A 10 5.73 2.28 -7.15
C VAL A 10 6.63 3.45 -7.51
N VAL A 11 7.46 3.86 -6.55
CA VAL A 11 8.46 4.91 -6.73
C VAL A 11 9.82 4.25 -6.89
N TYR A 12 10.33 4.30 -8.12
CA TYR A 12 11.66 3.80 -8.44
C TYR A 12 12.75 4.77 -8.01
N ARG A 13 14.00 4.31 -8.02
CA ARG A 13 15.14 5.16 -7.64
C ARG A 13 15.30 6.33 -8.59
N GLY A 14 15.61 7.49 -8.03
CA GLY A 14 15.74 8.74 -8.78
C GLY A 14 14.40 9.32 -9.23
N GLU A 15 13.29 8.63 -8.99
CA GLU A 15 11.97 9.18 -9.23
C GLU A 15 11.49 9.98 -8.02
N THR A 16 10.74 11.02 -8.31
CA THR A 16 10.03 11.81 -7.31
C THR A 16 8.57 11.87 -7.72
N ARG A 17 7.68 11.92 -6.72
CA ARG A 17 6.26 12.17 -6.93
C ARG A 17 5.97 13.55 -6.37
N SER A 18 5.42 14.44 -7.18
CA SER A 18 5.02 15.78 -6.74
C SER A 18 3.84 15.74 -5.77
N HIS A 19 3.00 14.71 -5.89
CA HIS A 19 1.87 14.49 -5.00
C HIS A 19 1.54 12.99 -4.94
N ILE A 20 1.28 12.50 -3.73
CA ILE A 20 0.73 11.16 -3.47
C ILE A 20 -0.55 11.39 -2.67
N ARG A 21 -1.67 10.82 -3.13
CA ARG A 21 -2.94 10.95 -2.42
C ARG A 21 -2.83 10.28 -1.04
N PRO A 22 -3.29 10.91 0.05
CA PRO A 22 -3.36 10.26 1.36
C PRO A 22 -4.10 8.93 1.31
N GLY A 23 -3.61 7.93 2.06
CA GLY A 23 -4.13 6.56 2.06
C GLY A 23 -3.60 5.67 0.92
N THR A 24 -2.81 6.20 -0.01
CA THR A 24 -2.22 5.39 -1.09
C THR A 24 -1.14 4.46 -0.53
N TYR A 25 -1.19 3.18 -0.89
CA TYR A 25 -0.08 2.27 -0.63
C TYR A 25 1.06 2.55 -1.62
N VAL A 26 2.29 2.65 -1.13
CA VAL A 26 3.45 3.01 -1.95
C VAL A 26 4.59 2.05 -1.69
N PHE A 27 5.18 1.59 -2.80
CA PHE A 27 6.45 0.87 -2.81
C PHE A 27 7.60 1.82 -3.08
N PHE A 28 8.50 2.01 -2.12
CA PHE A 28 9.74 2.75 -2.33
C PHE A 28 10.90 1.79 -2.59
N GLN A 29 11.49 1.86 -3.78
CA GLN A 29 12.58 0.97 -4.17
C GLN A 29 13.87 1.27 -3.40
N ARG A 30 14.38 0.28 -2.67
CA ARG A 30 15.67 0.38 -1.95
C ARG A 30 16.85 0.21 -2.90
N LEU A 31 18.02 0.74 -2.53
CA LEU A 31 19.28 0.57 -3.24
C LEU A 31 19.72 -0.91 -3.28
N LYS A 32 20.35 -1.35 -4.38
CA LYS A 32 20.74 -2.76 -4.58
C LYS A 32 21.85 -3.15 -3.60
N GLU A 33 22.77 -2.22 -3.32
CA GLU A 33 23.88 -2.41 -2.37
C GLU A 33 23.42 -2.64 -0.93
N HIS A 34 22.20 -2.22 -0.58
CA HIS A 34 21.60 -2.46 0.74
C HIS A 34 20.67 -3.70 0.75
N GLY A 35 20.81 -4.60 -0.21
CA GLY A 35 20.00 -5.81 -0.36
C GLY A 35 18.76 -5.66 -1.26
N GLY A 36 18.51 -4.47 -1.82
CA GLY A 36 17.40 -4.23 -2.73
C GLY A 36 16.02 -4.37 -2.08
N GLY A 37 15.04 -4.77 -2.89
CA GLY A 37 13.63 -4.85 -2.47
C GLY A 37 12.96 -3.49 -2.33
N TYR A 38 11.86 -3.46 -1.59
CA TYR A 38 10.99 -2.30 -1.44
C TYR A 38 10.60 -2.10 0.02
N TRP A 39 10.52 -0.85 0.43
CA TRP A 39 9.71 -0.46 1.59
C TRP A 39 8.26 -0.35 1.13
N LEU A 40 7.36 -1.07 1.80
CA LEU A 40 5.93 -0.97 1.58
C LEU A 40 5.28 -0.25 2.75
N GLY A 41 4.53 0.79 2.44
CA GLY A 41 3.80 1.55 3.43
C GLY A 41 2.63 2.31 2.83
N GLN A 42 1.89 2.99 3.68
CA GLN A 42 0.80 3.87 3.31
C GLN A 42 1.21 5.31 3.52
N ALA A 43 1.02 6.15 2.50
CA ALA A 43 1.40 7.56 2.53
C ALA A 43 0.23 8.44 2.95
N TYR A 44 0.49 9.39 3.84
CA TYR A 44 -0.41 10.46 4.25
C TYR A 44 0.34 11.79 4.21
N ASP A 45 -0.37 12.92 4.35
CA ASP A 45 0.23 14.26 4.18
C ASP A 45 1.45 14.51 5.07
N ASN A 46 1.45 13.98 6.30
CA ASN A 46 2.48 14.26 7.31
C ASN A 46 3.25 13.04 7.79
N TRP A 47 2.90 11.84 7.32
CA TRP A 47 3.52 10.61 7.81
C TRP A 47 3.45 9.49 6.78
N PHE A 48 4.39 8.55 6.92
CA PHE A 48 4.44 7.33 6.13
C PHE A 48 4.44 6.14 7.08
N GLY A 49 3.40 5.32 6.99
CA GLY A 49 3.24 4.14 7.84
C GLY A 49 3.74 2.90 7.15
N PHE A 50 4.68 2.17 7.75
CA PHE A 50 5.09 0.88 7.22
C PHE A 50 3.95 -0.14 7.34
N VAL A 51 3.64 -0.83 6.25
CA VAL A 51 2.77 -2.02 6.29
C VAL A 51 3.52 -3.18 6.96
N VAL A 52 4.84 -3.21 6.80
CA VAL A 52 5.72 -4.20 7.40
C VAL A 52 7.08 -3.56 7.69
N GLU A 53 7.62 -3.79 8.89
CA GLU A 53 8.87 -3.18 9.38
C GLU A 53 10.15 -3.83 8.80
N ARG A 54 10.06 -4.41 7.61
CA ARG A 54 11.21 -4.93 6.86
C ARG A 54 11.03 -4.75 5.35
N PRO A 55 12.13 -4.69 4.59
CA PRO A 55 12.04 -4.72 3.14
C PRO A 55 11.39 -6.00 2.62
N VAL A 56 10.61 -5.86 1.55
CA VAL A 56 9.93 -6.98 0.89
C VAL A 56 10.28 -7.05 -0.59
N SER A 57 10.09 -8.22 -1.18
CA SER A 57 10.04 -8.32 -2.65
C SER A 57 8.74 -7.67 -3.16
N LEU A 58 8.71 -7.25 -4.43
CA LEU A 58 7.48 -6.70 -5.03
C LEU A 58 6.34 -7.73 -4.98
N ARG A 59 6.65 -9.01 -5.23
CA ARG A 59 5.68 -10.12 -5.16
C ARG A 59 5.07 -10.24 -3.76
N GLU A 60 5.92 -10.29 -2.74
CA GLU A 60 5.49 -10.40 -1.35
C GLU A 60 4.63 -9.20 -0.94
N GLY A 61 5.04 -7.98 -1.27
CA GLY A 61 4.24 -6.81 -0.94
C GLY A 61 2.91 -6.74 -1.70
N MET A 62 2.84 -7.20 -2.95
CA MET A 62 1.56 -7.34 -3.66
C MET A 62 0.65 -8.34 -2.95
N THR A 63 1.19 -9.47 -2.47
CA THR A 63 0.41 -10.43 -1.67
C THR A 63 -0.13 -9.80 -0.39
N LEU A 64 0.67 -9.01 0.33
CA LEU A 64 0.21 -8.28 1.52
C LEU A 64 -0.94 -7.31 1.18
N LEU A 65 -0.83 -6.56 0.09
CA LEU A 65 -1.89 -5.63 -0.32
C LEU A 65 -3.20 -6.34 -0.69
N VAL A 66 -3.13 -7.52 -1.30
CA VAL A 66 -4.33 -8.34 -1.57
C VAL A 66 -4.99 -8.78 -0.26
N MET A 67 -4.20 -9.29 0.69
CA MET A 67 -4.72 -9.72 2.00
C MET A 67 -5.40 -8.56 2.75
N ILE A 68 -4.78 -7.39 2.77
CA ILE A 68 -5.35 -6.18 3.39
C ILE A 68 -6.65 -5.78 2.68
N GLY A 69 -6.66 -5.80 1.34
CA GLY A 69 -7.83 -5.45 0.55
C GLY A 69 -9.01 -6.39 0.78
N ASP A 70 -8.77 -7.67 1.03
CA ASP A 70 -9.83 -8.63 1.35
C ASP A 70 -10.35 -8.43 2.78
N GLN A 71 -9.47 -8.19 3.76
CA GLN A 71 -9.88 -7.86 5.13
C GLN A 71 -10.72 -6.58 5.21
N GLN A 72 -10.41 -5.56 4.40
CA GLN A 72 -11.20 -4.32 4.37
C GLN A 72 -12.62 -4.58 3.85
N LYS A 73 -12.79 -5.40 2.81
CA LYS A 73 -14.12 -5.76 2.29
C LYS A 73 -14.93 -6.52 3.34
N ASP A 74 -14.28 -7.42 4.08
CA ASP A 74 -14.94 -8.17 5.14
C ASP A 74 -15.40 -7.24 6.27
N ALA A 75 -14.59 -6.26 6.67
CA ALA A 75 -14.97 -5.25 7.65
C ALA A 75 -16.13 -4.38 7.17
N ASP A 76 -16.05 -3.85 5.94
CA ASP A 76 -17.10 -3.02 5.36
C ASP A 76 -18.45 -3.77 5.27
N ASN A 77 -18.40 -5.09 5.02
CA ASN A 77 -19.59 -5.94 5.00
C ASN A 77 -20.19 -6.09 6.41
N MET A 78 -19.38 -6.18 7.46
CA MET A 78 -19.87 -6.29 8.85
C MET A 78 -20.53 -4.99 9.33
N ASP A 79 -19.98 -3.82 8.96
CA ASP A 79 -20.59 -2.52 9.30
C ASP A 79 -21.94 -2.31 8.59
N ALA A 80 -22.16 -2.93 7.43
CA ALA A 80 -23.45 -2.88 6.72
C ALA A 80 -24.59 -3.62 7.44
N PHE A 81 -24.30 -4.50 8.41
CA PHE A 81 -25.33 -5.23 9.18
C PHE A 81 -25.90 -4.43 10.35
N VAL A 82 -25.29 -3.32 10.73
CA VAL A 82 -25.76 -2.46 11.83
C VAL A 82 -26.36 -1.20 11.22
N LEU A 83 -27.67 -1.24 10.91
CA LEU A 83 -28.63 -0.11 10.84
C LEU A 83 -29.92 -0.53 10.10
N LYS A 84 -30.53 -1.66 10.49
CA LYS A 84 -31.99 -1.81 10.40
C LYS A 84 -32.55 -1.75 11.81
N GLY A 85 -32.54 -0.54 12.37
CA GLY A 85 -33.41 -0.20 13.49
C GLY A 85 -34.87 -0.20 13.01
N GLU A 86 -35.72 -0.73 13.86
CA GLU A 86 -37.16 -0.99 13.73
C GLU A 86 -38.01 0.20 13.25
#